data_AF-A0A5C8MQE9-F1
#
_entry.id   AF-A0A5C8MQE9-F1
#
_cell.length_a   1.000
_cell.length_b   1.000
_cell.length_c   1.000
_cell.angle_alpha   90.00
_cell.angle_beta   90.00
_cell.angle_gamma   90.00
#
_symmetry.space_group_name_H-M   'P 1'
#
loop_
_entity.id
_entity.type
_entity.pdbx_description
1 polymer ?
#
loop_
_entity_poly.entity_id
_entity_poly.type
_entity_poly.pdbx_seq_one_letter_code
_entity_poly.pdbx_strand_id
1 'polypeptide(L)'
;VLGPARSMTQLEISKTDSFKLGVQAPIRLSGDIEGTPGITIHGPNGTVTVDKGVIIAKRHIHMTPKDAETFGVKDKQAVKVKTQGERALIFDEVIVRVNENFALDMHIDTDEANAAGLKTGDYVELIQ
;
A
#
# COMPACT_ATOMS: atom_id res chain seq x y z
N VAL A 1 -2.42 7.44 -12.94
CA VAL A 1 -2.86 6.12 -13.44
C VAL A 1 -1.63 5.22 -13.49
N LEU A 2 -1.67 4.05 -12.83
CA LEU A 2 -0.59 3.07 -12.85
C LEU A 2 -0.95 1.94 -13.82
N GLY A 3 -0.02 1.62 -14.73
CA GLY A 3 -0.19 0.57 -15.74
C GLY A 3 0.39 -0.79 -15.29
N PRO A 4 0.12 -1.88 -16.05
CA PRO A 4 -0.85 -1.96 -17.15
C PRO A 4 -2.30 -1.92 -16.64
N ALA A 5 -3.26 -1.82 -17.57
CA ALA A 5 -4.68 -1.97 -17.23
C ALA A 5 -4.92 -3.35 -16.58
N ARG A 6 -5.82 -3.38 -15.59
CA ARG A 6 -6.17 -4.58 -14.82
C ARG A 6 -7.63 -4.94 -15.05
N SER A 7 -8.03 -6.13 -14.61
CA SER A 7 -9.41 -6.62 -14.70
C SER A 7 -10.41 -5.81 -13.88
N MET A 8 -9.95 -5.08 -12.85
CA MET A 8 -10.80 -4.31 -11.93
C MET A 8 -10.17 -2.94 -11.69
N THR A 9 -11.02 -1.90 -11.62
CA THR A 9 -10.60 -0.55 -11.21
C THR A 9 -10.39 -0.50 -9.70
N GLN A 10 -9.23 -0.02 -9.28
CA GLN A 10 -8.89 0.21 -7.87
C GLN A 10 -8.30 1.61 -7.73
N LEU A 11 -8.69 2.30 -6.65
CA LEU A 11 -8.17 3.60 -6.28
C LEU A 11 -7.57 3.49 -4.89
N GLU A 12 -6.28 3.80 -4.79
CA GLU A 12 -5.55 3.87 -3.53
C GLU A 12 -5.42 5.35 -3.16
N ILE A 13 -6.01 5.73 -2.04
CA ILE A 13 -5.98 7.10 -1.52
C ILE A 13 -5.38 7.11 -0.12
N SER A 14 -4.78 8.24 0.27
CA SER A 14 -4.32 8.43 1.65
C SER A 14 -5.51 8.56 2.62
N LYS A 15 -5.25 8.40 3.92
CA LYS A 15 -6.28 8.67 4.93
C LYS A 15 -6.70 10.14 4.87
N THR A 16 -5.76 11.04 4.67
CA THR A 16 -6.01 12.47 4.48
C THR A 16 -6.95 12.75 3.31
N ASP A 17 -6.73 12.12 2.15
CA ASP A 17 -7.56 12.33 0.96
C ASP A 17 -8.97 11.77 1.14
N SER A 18 -9.13 10.69 1.91
CA SER A 18 -10.45 10.12 2.24
C SER A 18 -11.39 11.16 2.89
N PHE A 19 -10.85 12.05 3.74
CA PHE A 19 -11.62 13.13 4.34
C PHE A 19 -12.00 14.21 3.32
N LYS A 20 -11.05 14.63 2.46
CA LYS A 20 -11.30 15.65 1.44
C LYS A 20 -12.34 15.21 0.42
N LEU A 21 -12.31 13.93 0.05
CA LEU A 21 -13.23 13.32 -0.91
C LEU A 21 -14.58 12.95 -0.27
N GLY A 22 -14.69 12.94 1.06
CA GLY A 22 -15.90 12.49 1.76
C GLY A 22 -16.16 10.99 1.61
N VAL A 23 -15.11 10.18 1.33
CA VAL A 23 -15.22 8.74 1.10
C VAL A 23 -14.70 7.99 2.31
N GLN A 24 -15.52 7.12 2.89
CA GLN A 24 -15.11 6.26 4.00
C GLN A 24 -14.36 5.01 3.50
N ALA A 25 -13.18 5.23 2.92
CA ALA A 25 -12.35 4.16 2.38
C ALA A 25 -11.76 3.30 3.51
N PRO A 26 -11.88 1.95 3.45
CA PRO A 26 -11.27 1.04 4.40
C PRO A 26 -9.79 0.82 4.09
N ILE A 27 -9.01 0.40 5.10
CA ILE A 27 -7.62 -0.04 4.91
C ILE A 27 -7.62 -1.47 4.34
N ARG A 28 -7.01 -1.67 3.17
CA ARG A 28 -7.02 -2.97 2.45
C ARG A 28 -5.70 -3.23 1.73
N LEU A 29 -5.43 -4.51 1.45
CA LEU A 29 -4.38 -4.89 0.51
C LEU A 29 -4.90 -4.75 -0.93
N SER A 30 -3.98 -4.46 -1.85
CA SER A 30 -4.30 -4.35 -3.28
C SER A 30 -4.96 -5.64 -3.80
N GLY A 31 -6.13 -5.49 -4.44
CA GLY A 31 -6.99 -6.58 -4.93
C GLY A 31 -8.17 -6.91 -4.02
N ASP A 32 -8.15 -6.53 -2.75
CA ASP A 32 -9.25 -6.75 -1.81
C ASP A 32 -10.24 -5.58 -1.82
N ILE A 33 -11.11 -5.56 -2.82
CA ILE A 33 -12.05 -4.46 -3.09
C ILE A 33 -13.50 -4.76 -2.70
N GLU A 34 -13.81 -5.95 -2.18
CA GLU A 34 -15.19 -6.28 -1.83
C GLU A 34 -15.68 -5.49 -0.62
N GLY A 35 -16.89 -4.94 -0.72
CA GLY A 35 -17.49 -4.08 0.30
C GLY A 35 -16.81 -2.72 0.46
N THR A 36 -15.97 -2.30 -0.50
CA THR A 36 -15.36 -0.97 -0.51
C THR A 36 -16.29 0.06 -1.16
N PRO A 37 -16.19 1.34 -0.78
CA PRO A 37 -16.96 2.39 -1.45
C PRO A 37 -16.49 2.61 -2.89
N GLY A 38 -17.39 3.20 -3.67
CA GLY A 38 -17.17 3.69 -5.01
C GLY A 38 -16.73 5.14 -5.08
N ILE A 39 -16.50 5.63 -6.30
CA ILE A 39 -16.22 7.04 -6.60
C ILE A 39 -16.48 7.35 -8.08
N THR A 40 -16.72 8.62 -8.39
CA THR A 40 -16.77 9.13 -9.76
C THR A 40 -15.40 9.60 -10.21
N ILE A 41 -14.93 9.09 -11.35
CA ILE A 41 -13.64 9.39 -11.97
C ILE A 41 -13.89 10.23 -13.22
N HIS A 42 -13.33 11.44 -13.25
CA HIS A 42 -13.37 12.32 -14.41
C HIS A 42 -12.06 12.19 -15.19
N GLY A 43 -12.16 11.81 -16.46
CA GLY A 43 -11.05 11.79 -17.41
C GLY A 43 -11.21 12.84 -18.51
N PRO A 44 -10.21 13.03 -19.37
CA PRO A 44 -10.25 14.05 -20.42
C PRO A 44 -11.36 13.81 -21.46
N ASN A 45 -11.82 12.57 -21.61
CA ASN A 45 -12.81 12.17 -22.64
C ASN A 45 -14.13 11.67 -22.05
N GLY A 46 -14.38 11.84 -20.74
CA GLY A 46 -15.60 11.35 -20.12
C GLY A 46 -15.49 11.13 -18.63
N THR A 47 -16.55 10.56 -18.07
CA THR A 47 -16.69 10.29 -16.64
C THR A 47 -17.18 8.87 -16.44
N VAL A 48 -16.66 8.18 -15.42
CA VAL A 48 -17.12 6.86 -15.02
C VAL A 48 -17.35 6.84 -13.51
N THR A 49 -18.50 6.33 -13.09
CA THR A 49 -18.75 6.02 -11.67
C THR A 49 -18.50 4.54 -11.45
N VAL A 50 -17.65 4.23 -10.48
CA VAL A 50 -17.45 2.85 -10.01
C VAL A 50 -18.15 2.69 -8.67
N ASP A 51 -18.80 1.55 -8.45
CA ASP A 51 -19.57 1.30 -7.22
C ASP A 51 -18.71 0.74 -6.07
N LYS A 52 -17.49 0.29 -6.38
CA LYS A 52 -16.48 -0.19 -5.44
C LYS A 52 -15.07 0.06 -5.97
N GLY A 53 -14.07 -0.07 -5.11
CA GLY A 53 -12.66 -0.07 -5.47
C GLY A 53 -11.81 0.97 -4.76
N VAL A 54 -12.40 1.84 -3.92
CA VAL A 54 -11.64 2.87 -3.20
C VAL A 54 -11.15 2.34 -1.86
N ILE A 55 -9.83 2.35 -1.66
CA ILE A 55 -9.16 1.86 -0.46
C ILE A 55 -8.10 2.82 0.04
N ILE A 56 -7.76 2.70 1.32
CA ILE A 56 -6.48 3.17 1.86
C ILE A 56 -5.52 1.99 1.80
N ALA A 57 -4.37 2.17 1.18
CA ALA A 57 -3.41 1.09 0.98
C ALA A 57 -2.86 0.61 2.33
N LYS A 58 -3.04 -0.68 2.65
CA LYS A 58 -2.39 -1.30 3.81
C LYS A 58 -0.90 -1.46 3.50
N ARG A 59 -0.02 -0.93 4.35
CA ARG A 59 1.43 -1.11 4.24
C ARG A 59 1.84 -2.56 4.10
N HIS A 60 2.78 -2.81 3.19
CA HIS A 60 3.24 -4.16 2.88
C HIS A 60 4.65 -4.14 2.29
N ILE A 61 5.31 -5.29 2.32
CA ILE A 61 6.61 -5.50 1.68
C ILE A 61 6.42 -6.52 0.57
N HIS A 62 6.78 -6.14 -0.65
CA HIS A 62 6.96 -7.07 -1.74
C HIS A 62 8.30 -7.81 -1.58
N MET A 63 8.28 -9.12 -1.78
CA MET A 63 9.47 -9.98 -1.70
C MET A 63 9.42 -11.05 -2.79
N THR A 64 10.58 -11.43 -3.33
CA THR A 64 10.71 -12.71 -4.02
C THR A 64 10.75 -13.85 -2.99
N PRO A 65 10.51 -15.13 -3.38
CA PRO A 65 10.70 -16.26 -2.47
C PRO A 65 12.11 -16.33 -1.86
N LYS A 66 13.13 -15.95 -2.63
CA LYS A 66 14.52 -15.89 -2.16
C LYS A 66 14.73 -14.81 -1.10
N ASP A 67 14.12 -13.63 -1.28
CA ASP A 67 14.16 -12.58 -0.25
C ASP A 67 13.48 -13.07 1.02
N ALA A 68 12.28 -13.66 0.91
CA ALA A 68 11.54 -14.17 2.05
C ALA A 68 12.33 -15.24 2.83
N GLU A 69 13.01 -16.16 2.13
CA GLU A 69 13.93 -17.12 2.73
C GLU A 69 15.10 -16.44 3.43
N THR A 70 15.72 -15.44 2.78
CA THR A 70 16.86 -14.69 3.33
C THR A 70 16.49 -13.94 4.62
N PHE A 71 15.31 -13.34 4.66
CA PHE A 71 14.78 -12.64 5.84
C PHE A 71 14.10 -13.57 6.86
N GLY A 72 13.95 -14.86 6.55
CA GLY A 72 13.30 -15.84 7.43
C GLY A 72 11.81 -15.58 7.65
N VAL A 73 11.11 -15.02 6.66
CA VAL A 73 9.67 -14.67 6.72
C VAL A 73 8.86 -15.43 5.68
N LYS A 74 7.53 -15.40 5.81
CA LYS A 74 6.60 -16.11 4.92
C LYS A 74 5.57 -15.17 4.30
N ASP A 75 4.97 -15.60 3.19
CA ASP A 75 3.83 -14.90 2.60
C ASP A 75 2.71 -14.67 3.62
N LYS A 76 2.16 -13.46 3.61
CA LYS A 76 1.10 -12.95 4.51
C LYS A 76 1.50 -12.83 5.99
N GLN A 77 2.76 -13.05 6.34
CA GLN A 77 3.25 -12.79 7.69
C GLN A 77 3.20 -11.30 8.00
N ALA A 78 2.70 -10.94 9.19
CA ALA A 78 2.85 -9.59 9.73
C ALA A 78 4.22 -9.46 10.39
N VAL A 79 4.94 -8.40 10.07
CA VAL A 79 6.27 -8.08 10.61
C VAL A 79 6.32 -6.62 11.08
N LYS A 80 7.41 -6.26 11.77
CA LYS A 80 7.70 -4.89 12.12
C LYS A 80 8.83 -4.35 11.25
N VAL A 81 8.76 -3.06 10.95
CA VAL A 81 9.80 -2.36 10.19
C VAL A 81 10.19 -1.09 10.93
N LYS A 82 11.48 -0.97 11.23
CA LYS A 82 12.08 0.19 11.86
C LYS A 82 12.63 1.14 10.82
N THR A 83 12.26 2.41 10.93
CA THR A 83 12.78 3.50 10.10
C THR A 83 13.93 4.22 10.79
N GLN A 84 14.58 5.12 10.07
CA GLN A 84 15.71 5.92 10.56
C GLN A 84 15.41 7.42 10.40
N GLY A 85 16.28 8.27 10.96
CA GLY A 85 16.16 9.73 10.87
C GLY A 85 15.40 10.38 12.04
N GLU A 86 15.13 11.67 11.91
CA GLU A 86 14.57 12.49 13.01
C GLU A 86 13.15 12.08 13.42
N ARG A 87 12.39 11.50 12.49
CA ARG A 87 11.03 10.98 12.71
C ARG A 87 10.99 9.45 12.71
N ALA A 88 12.11 8.81 13.08
CA ALA A 88 12.20 7.36 13.15
C ALA A 88 11.09 6.76 14.01
N LEU A 89 10.49 5.68 13.50
CA LEU A 89 9.44 4.93 14.18
C LEU A 89 9.50 3.45 13.81
N ILE A 90 8.65 2.66 14.46
CA ILE A 90 8.44 1.26 14.10
C ILE A 90 7.04 1.13 13.53
N PHE A 91 6.95 0.77 12.26
CA PHE A 91 5.71 0.31 11.66
C PHE A 91 5.45 -1.12 12.12
N ASP A 92 4.34 -1.34 12.82
CA ASP A 92 3.84 -2.69 13.16
C ASP A 92 2.91 -3.20 12.05
N GLU A 93 2.43 -4.45 12.09
CA GLU A 93 1.41 -4.96 11.16
C GLU A 93 1.74 -4.75 9.67
N VAL A 94 3.03 -4.81 9.30
CA VAL A 94 3.49 -4.72 7.91
C VAL A 94 3.36 -6.10 7.27
N ILE A 95 2.55 -6.21 6.21
CA ILE A 95 2.28 -7.52 5.61
C ILE A 95 3.34 -7.87 4.58
N VAL A 96 3.99 -9.03 4.74
CA VAL A 96 4.87 -9.60 3.71
C VAL A 96 4.02 -10.19 2.59
N ARG A 97 4.37 -9.88 1.34
CA ARG A 97 3.75 -10.44 0.14
C ARG A 97 4.84 -11.06 -0.73
N VAL A 98 4.77 -12.37 -0.93
CA VAL A 98 5.78 -13.12 -1.67
C VAL A 98 5.27 -13.49 -3.06
N ASN A 99 6.01 -13.11 -4.09
CA ASN A 99 5.71 -13.50 -5.48
C ASN A 99 7.00 -13.50 -6.32
N GLU A 100 7.12 -14.41 -7.28
CA GLU A 100 8.25 -14.48 -8.21
C GLU A 100 8.41 -13.21 -9.07
N ASN A 101 7.32 -12.47 -9.31
CA ASN A 101 7.32 -11.25 -10.13
C ASN A 101 7.50 -9.96 -9.32
N PHE A 102 7.79 -10.07 -8.02
CA PHE A 102 8.04 -8.92 -7.16
C PHE A 102 9.52 -8.57 -7.10
N ALA A 103 9.79 -7.33 -6.69
CA ALA A 103 11.09 -6.88 -6.24
C ALA A 103 10.99 -6.54 -4.75
N LEU A 104 12.10 -6.68 -4.02
CA LEU A 104 12.17 -6.31 -2.61
C LEU A 104 11.91 -4.82 -2.45
N ASP A 105 10.73 -4.46 -1.95
CA ASP A 105 10.32 -3.06 -1.77
C ASP A 105 9.21 -2.93 -0.72
N MET A 106 9.30 -1.92 0.15
CA MET A 106 8.27 -1.62 1.13
C MET A 106 7.36 -0.51 0.63
N HIS A 107 6.08 -0.82 0.50
CA HIS A 107 5.07 0.12 0.04
C HIS A 107 4.30 0.68 1.24
N ILE A 108 4.37 1.99 1.40
CA ILE A 108 3.61 2.80 2.35
C ILE A 108 2.96 3.98 1.61
N ASP A 109 1.90 4.55 2.18
CA ASP A 109 1.28 5.74 1.58
C ASP A 109 2.02 7.05 1.98
N THR A 110 1.56 8.17 1.43
CA THR A 110 2.17 9.47 1.69
C THR A 110 1.99 9.96 3.13
N ASP A 111 0.89 9.61 3.80
CA ASP A 111 0.67 9.99 5.20
C ASP A 111 1.67 9.23 6.09
N GLU A 112 1.86 7.94 5.84
CA GLU A 112 2.82 7.08 6.54
C GLU A 112 4.27 7.54 6.30
N ALA A 113 4.64 7.82 5.05
CA ALA A 113 5.98 8.31 4.71
C ALA A 113 6.29 9.65 5.40
N ASN A 114 5.34 10.60 5.38
CA ASN A 114 5.48 11.89 6.05
C ASN A 114 5.58 11.74 7.58
N ALA A 115 4.85 10.79 8.16
CA ALA A 115 4.91 10.51 9.60
C ALA A 115 6.28 9.98 10.03
N ALA A 116 6.90 9.13 9.20
CA ALA A 116 8.22 8.53 9.42
C ALA A 116 9.39 9.36 8.91
N GLY A 117 9.14 10.45 8.16
CA GLY A 117 10.18 11.26 7.53
C GLY A 117 10.91 10.56 6.38
N LEU A 118 10.25 9.62 5.70
CA LEU A 118 10.82 8.83 4.61
C LEU A 118 10.51 9.43 3.23
N LYS A 119 11.39 9.15 2.27
CA LYS A 119 11.18 9.37 0.83
C LYS A 119 11.54 8.12 0.04
N THR A 120 11.12 8.05 -1.22
CA THR A 120 11.49 6.97 -2.13
C THR A 120 13.00 6.79 -2.21
N GLY A 121 13.46 5.55 -2.06
CA GLY A 121 14.87 5.17 -2.09
C GLY A 121 15.55 5.14 -0.72
N ASP A 122 14.87 5.57 0.35
CA ASP A 122 15.37 5.35 1.71
C ASP A 122 15.29 3.86 2.09
N TYR A 123 16.24 3.42 2.92
CA TYR A 123 16.29 2.06 3.43
C TYR A 123 15.70 1.99 4.84
N VAL A 124 15.07 0.87 5.13
CA VAL A 124 14.44 0.55 6.42
C VAL A 124 14.86 -0.85 6.87
N GLU A 125 14.68 -1.15 8.15
CA GLU A 125 15.13 -2.39 8.76
C GLU A 125 13.92 -3.27 9.13
N LEU A 126 13.87 -4.49 8.60
CA LEU A 126 12.93 -5.50 9.09
C LEU A 126 13.38 -5.96 10.48
N ILE A 127 12.50 -5.82 11.47
CA ILE A 127 12.73 -6.28 12.83
C ILE A 127 11.60 -7.25 13.22
N GLN A 128 11.96 -8.42 13.78
CA GLN A 128 10.99 -9.44 14.20
C GLN A 128 10.34 -9.07 15.54
#